data_AF-A0A346GIE1-F1
#
_entry.id   AF-A0A346GIE1-F1
#
_cell.length_a   1.000
_cell.length_b   1.000
_cell.length_c   1.000
_cell.angle_alpha   90.00
_cell.angle_beta   90.00
_cell.angle_gamma   90.00
#
_symmetry.space_group_name_H-M   'P 1'
#
loop_
_entity.id
_entity.type
_entity.pdbx_description
1 polymer ?
#
loop_
_entity_poly.entity_id
_entity_poly.type
_entity_poly.pdbx_seq_one_letter_code
_entity_poly.pdbx_strand_id
1 'polypeptide(L)'
;MSGKFRFSRRSEKNLEGVKPQLVAVVRRALELTEVDFGITEGLRTKERQKQLVAEGKSQTMNSRHLTGDAVDVVAYIGSQVSWNWPLYEKIAQAFKQAATELGIAIEWGGDWKTLKDGPHFQLKR
;
A
#
# COMPACT_ATOMS: atom_id res chain seq x y z
N MET A 1 7.22 -15.79 20.35
CA MET A 1 6.23 -16.17 19.31
C MET A 1 5.44 -14.93 18.93
N SER A 2 5.85 -14.20 17.90
CA SER A 2 5.07 -13.05 17.44
C SER A 2 3.86 -13.59 16.68
N GLY A 3 2.64 -13.25 17.12
CA GLY A 3 1.44 -13.63 16.38
C GLY A 3 1.50 -12.99 15.00
N LYS A 4 1.36 -13.79 13.93
CA LYS A 4 1.26 -13.25 12.56
C LYS A 4 0.10 -12.24 12.51
N PHE A 5 0.38 -11.01 12.07
CA PHE A 5 -0.64 -9.99 11.84
C PHE A 5 -1.69 -10.49 10.84
N ARG A 6 -2.89 -9.92 10.90
CA ARG A 6 -4.01 -10.30 10.04
C ARG A 6 -4.77 -9.07 9.59
N PHE A 7 -5.13 -9.03 8.32
CA PHE A 7 -5.96 -7.96 7.82
C PHE A 7 -7.36 -7.99 8.45
N SER A 8 -7.83 -6.80 8.82
CA SER A 8 -9.21 -6.57 9.19
C SER A 8 -10.14 -6.80 8.00
N ARG A 9 -11.45 -6.99 8.26
CA ARG A 9 -12.47 -7.03 7.19
C ARG A 9 -12.43 -5.79 6.30
N ARG A 10 -12.11 -4.62 6.86
CA ARG A 10 -11.97 -3.37 6.10
C ARG A 10 -10.81 -3.45 5.10
N SER A 11 -9.67 -3.95 5.54
CA SER A 11 -8.49 -4.10 4.68
C SER A 11 -8.70 -5.15 3.60
N GLU A 12 -9.35 -6.27 3.91
CA GLU A 12 -9.74 -7.26 2.89
C GLU A 12 -10.69 -6.67 1.84
N LYS A 13 -11.70 -5.91 2.27
CA LYS A 13 -12.60 -5.19 1.35
C LYS A 13 -11.85 -4.19 0.47
N ASN A 14 -10.88 -3.48 1.02
CA ASN A 14 -10.08 -2.52 0.27
C ASN A 14 -9.13 -3.20 -0.76
N LEU A 15 -8.87 -4.50 -0.63
CA LEU A 15 -8.12 -5.27 -1.62
C LEU A 15 -8.98 -5.80 -2.77
N GLU A 16 -10.31 -5.69 -2.68
CA GLU A 16 -11.21 -6.07 -3.77
C GLU A 16 -10.92 -5.23 -5.03
N GLY A 17 -10.70 -5.91 -6.16
CA GLY A 17 -10.38 -5.28 -7.44
C GLY A 17 -8.91 -4.85 -7.62
N VAL A 18 -8.06 -4.98 -6.59
CA VAL A 18 -6.61 -4.86 -6.73
C VAL A 18 -6.09 -6.09 -7.49
N LYS A 19 -5.09 -5.90 -8.35
CA LYS A 19 -4.55 -7.00 -9.16
C LYS A 19 -4.01 -8.13 -8.27
N PRO A 20 -4.28 -9.40 -8.63
CA PRO A 20 -3.87 -10.56 -7.81
C PRO A 20 -2.38 -10.58 -7.46
N GLN A 21 -1.53 -10.12 -8.38
CA GLN A 21 -0.08 -10.01 -8.21
C GLN A 21 0.27 -9.09 -7.03
N LEU A 22 -0.30 -7.89 -6.99
CA LEU A 22 -0.07 -6.94 -5.90
C LEU A 22 -0.67 -7.45 -4.59
N VAL A 23 -1.85 -8.07 -4.63
CA VAL A 23 -2.47 -8.70 -3.45
C VAL A 23 -1.56 -9.79 -2.87
N ALA A 24 -0.91 -10.61 -3.71
CA ALA A 24 0.05 -11.62 -3.25
C ALA A 24 1.25 -10.98 -2.54
N VAL A 25 1.82 -9.91 -3.08
CA VAL A 25 2.90 -9.15 -2.45
C VAL A 25 2.44 -8.56 -1.11
N VAL A 26 1.29 -7.90 -1.07
CA VAL A 26 0.72 -7.30 0.14
C VAL A 26 0.55 -8.32 1.26
N ARG A 27 -0.03 -9.49 0.94
CA ARG A 27 -0.24 -10.56 1.92
C ARG A 27 1.08 -11.16 2.40
N ARG A 28 2.03 -11.35 1.50
CA ARG A 28 3.36 -11.85 1.87
C ARG A 28 4.12 -10.84 2.73
N ALA A 29 4.04 -9.55 2.43
CA ALA A 29 4.63 -8.49 3.24
C ALA A 29 4.07 -8.47 4.67
N LEU A 30 2.77 -8.73 4.85
CA LEU A 30 2.15 -8.83 6.19
C LEU A 30 2.73 -9.98 7.02
N GLU A 31 3.19 -11.06 6.39
CA GLU A 31 3.86 -12.15 7.10
C GLU A 31 5.31 -11.83 7.49
N LEU A 32 5.95 -10.94 6.74
CA LEU A 32 7.38 -10.61 6.87
C LEU A 32 7.63 -9.39 7.76
N THR A 33 6.67 -8.47 7.84
CA THR A 33 6.84 -7.18 8.51
C THR A 33 6.98 -7.30 10.04
N GLU A 34 7.83 -6.44 10.61
CA GLU A 34 7.88 -6.20 12.06
C GLU A 34 6.79 -5.24 12.55
N VAL A 35 6.18 -4.49 11.63
CA VAL A 35 5.19 -3.44 11.91
C VAL A 35 3.86 -3.85 11.30
N ASP A 36 2.81 -3.95 12.11
CA ASP A 36 1.46 -4.22 11.62
C ASP A 36 1.00 -3.10 10.69
N PHE A 37 0.27 -3.45 9.64
CA PHE A 37 -0.30 -2.49 8.72
C PHE A 37 -1.64 -2.95 8.18
N GLY A 38 -2.47 -1.98 7.81
CA GLY A 38 -3.74 -2.22 7.12
C GLY A 38 -3.80 -1.50 5.79
N ILE A 39 -4.73 -1.91 4.94
CA ILE A 39 -5.01 -1.27 3.66
C ILE A 39 -6.04 -0.16 3.84
N THR A 40 -5.68 1.06 3.47
CA THR A 40 -6.58 2.24 3.51
C THR A 40 -7.31 2.44 2.19
N GLU A 41 -6.65 2.17 1.07
CA GLU A 41 -7.24 2.29 -0.26
C GLU A 41 -6.59 1.29 -1.23
N GLY A 42 -7.40 0.70 -2.12
CA GLY A 42 -6.95 -0.17 -3.21
C GLY A 42 -7.45 0.35 -4.55
N LEU A 43 -8.40 -0.35 -5.18
CA LEU A 43 -9.04 0.12 -6.41
C LEU A 43 -9.84 1.41 -6.14
N ARG A 44 -9.51 2.47 -6.87
CA ARG A 44 -10.15 3.80 -6.77
C ARG A 44 -11.05 4.04 -7.97
N THR A 45 -12.19 4.69 -7.76
CA THR A 45 -13.10 5.08 -8.84
C THR A 45 -12.61 6.34 -9.56
N LYS A 46 -13.07 6.55 -10.80
CA LYS A 46 -12.74 7.76 -11.56
C LYS A 46 -13.26 9.02 -10.88
N GLU A 47 -14.44 8.94 -10.26
CA GLU A 47 -15.08 10.04 -9.54
C GLU A 47 -14.26 10.42 -8.32
N ARG A 48 -13.79 9.43 -7.54
CA ARG A 48 -12.91 9.68 -6.40
C ARG A 48 -11.58 10.29 -6.83
N GLN A 49 -11.00 9.83 -7.93
CA GLN A 49 -9.76 10.42 -8.45
C GLN A 49 -9.99 11.88 -8.89
N LYS A 50 -11.11 12.17 -9.57
CA LYS A 50 -11.47 13.55 -9.97
C LYS A 50 -11.63 14.45 -8.75
N GLN A 51 -12.24 13.95 -7.67
CA GLN A 51 -12.34 14.66 -6.40
C GLN A 51 -10.96 14.95 -5.81
N LEU A 52 -10.06 13.96 -5.74
CA LEU A 52 -8.71 14.15 -5.19
C LEU A 52 -7.89 15.18 -6.00
N VAL A 53 -8.04 15.21 -7.31
CA VAL A 53 -7.41 16.23 -8.16
C VAL A 53 -8.00 17.62 -7.86
N ALA A 54 -9.32 17.75 -7.77
CA ALA A 54 -9.97 19.01 -7.44
C ALA A 54 -9.60 19.53 -6.04
N GLU A 55 -9.37 18.62 -5.08
CA GLU A 55 -8.92 18.95 -3.72
C GLU A 55 -7.39 19.17 -3.62
N GLY A 56 -6.64 19.06 -4.72
CA GLY A 56 -5.18 19.21 -4.73
C GLY A 56 -4.41 18.06 -4.06
N LYS A 57 -5.09 16.94 -3.73
CA LYS A 57 -4.51 15.73 -3.13
C LYS A 57 -3.93 14.76 -4.16
N SER A 58 -4.16 15.02 -5.45
CA SER A 58 -3.49 14.33 -6.54
C SER A 58 -3.17 15.31 -7.66
N GLN A 59 -2.01 15.16 -8.29
CA GLN A 59 -1.58 16.05 -9.37
C GLN A 59 -2.17 15.67 -10.74
N THR A 60 -2.72 14.46 -10.88
CA THR A 60 -3.13 13.94 -12.19
C THR A 60 -4.29 12.97 -12.09
N MET A 61 -5.07 12.85 -13.16
CA MET A 61 -6.06 11.78 -13.32
C MET A 61 -5.43 10.42 -13.64
N ASN A 62 -4.14 10.37 -13.99
CA ASN A 62 -3.42 9.14 -14.29
C ASN A 62 -2.90 8.47 -13.01
N SER A 63 -3.78 7.77 -12.29
CA SER A 63 -3.45 7.07 -11.04
C SER A 63 -3.48 5.55 -11.21
N ARG A 64 -2.54 4.87 -10.55
CA ARG A 64 -2.48 3.40 -10.48
C ARG A 64 -3.59 2.75 -9.68
N HIS A 65 -4.20 3.50 -8.78
CA HIS A 65 -5.39 3.01 -8.09
C HIS A 65 -6.56 2.80 -9.04
N LEU A 66 -6.64 3.52 -10.18
CA LEU A 66 -7.74 3.35 -11.13
C LEU A 66 -7.73 2.00 -11.86
N THR A 67 -6.57 1.36 -11.94
CA THR A 67 -6.36 0.10 -12.68
C THR A 67 -6.09 -1.08 -11.74
N GLY A 68 -6.26 -0.89 -10.43
CA GLY A 68 -5.94 -1.89 -9.41
C GLY A 68 -4.44 -2.19 -9.29
N ASP A 69 -3.59 -1.30 -9.78
CA ASP A 69 -2.14 -1.43 -9.78
C ASP A 69 -1.47 -0.84 -8.53
N ALA A 70 -2.24 -0.29 -7.59
CA ALA A 70 -1.72 0.31 -6.37
C ALA A 70 -2.57 0.05 -5.13
N VAL A 71 -1.93 0.18 -3.98
CA VAL A 71 -2.53 0.17 -2.65
C VAL A 71 -1.89 1.26 -1.79
N ASP A 72 -2.69 1.85 -0.92
CA ASP A 72 -2.21 2.70 0.17
C ASP A 72 -2.37 1.94 1.49
N VAL A 73 -1.35 2.05 2.36
CA VAL A 73 -1.31 1.37 3.65
C VAL A 73 -1.28 2.35 4.81
N VAL A 74 -1.63 1.86 5.99
CA VAL A 74 -1.49 2.58 7.27
C VAL A 74 -0.78 1.70 8.29
N ALA A 75 0.19 2.25 9.00
CA ALA A 75 0.92 1.54 10.05
C ALA A 75 0.12 1.52 11.36
N TYR A 76 0.27 0.44 12.12
CA TYR A 76 -0.28 0.30 13.47
C TYR A 76 0.82 0.10 14.52
N ILE A 77 0.66 0.77 15.67
CA ILE A 77 1.41 0.49 16.90
C ILE A 77 0.39 0.03 17.94
N GLY A 78 0.34 -1.27 18.20
CA GLY A 78 -0.75 -1.87 18.97
C GLY A 78 -2.09 -1.64 18.25
N SER A 79 -3.04 -0.99 18.93
CA SER A 79 -4.36 -0.65 18.35
C SER A 79 -4.44 0.73 17.70
N GLN A 80 -3.35 1.50 17.72
CA GLN A 80 -3.34 2.89 17.26
C GLN A 80 -2.76 3.02 15.85
N VAL A 81 -3.38 3.87 15.03
CA VAL A 81 -2.85 4.28 13.73
C VAL A 81 -1.64 5.20 13.93
N SER A 82 -0.60 5.00 13.13
CA SER A 82 0.56 5.88 13.08
C SER A 82 0.94 6.26 11.65
N TRP A 83 1.33 7.53 11.48
CA TRP A 83 1.85 8.08 10.22
C TRP A 83 3.36 8.37 10.29
N ASN A 84 4.05 7.81 11.30
CA ASN A 84 5.47 8.02 11.50
C ASN A 84 6.29 7.38 10.38
N TRP A 85 7.07 8.19 9.65
CA TRP A 85 7.87 7.78 8.50
C TRP A 85 8.71 6.51 8.70
N PRO A 86 9.44 6.32 9.83
CA PRO A 86 10.26 5.12 10.03
C PRO A 86 9.48 3.80 10.02
N LEU A 87 8.17 3.85 10.32
CA LEU A 87 7.30 2.66 10.22
C LEU A 87 7.06 2.26 8.78
N TYR A 88 6.87 3.23 7.89
CA TYR A 88 6.66 3.00 6.46
C TYR A 88 7.93 2.48 5.79
N GLU A 89 9.12 2.88 6.26
CA GLU A 89 10.38 2.28 5.81
C GLU A 89 10.46 0.78 6.15
N LYS A 90 10.06 0.39 7.36
CA LYS A 90 9.99 -1.02 7.76
C LYS A 90 8.96 -1.81 6.96
N ILE A 91 7.76 -1.25 6.77
CA ILE A 91 6.73 -1.86 5.92
C ILE A 91 7.25 -2.00 4.49
N ALA A 92 7.92 -0.97 3.96
CA ALA A 92 8.47 -0.99 2.61
C ALA A 92 9.58 -2.04 2.44
N GLN A 93 10.41 -2.27 3.45
CA GLN A 93 11.39 -3.37 3.44
C GLN A 93 10.68 -4.73 3.29
N ALA A 94 9.60 -4.97 4.04
CA ALA A 94 8.82 -6.20 3.93
C ALA A 94 8.13 -6.34 2.55
N PHE A 95 7.60 -5.26 1.99
CA PHE A 95 7.05 -5.23 0.64
C PHE A 95 8.10 -5.53 -0.44
N LYS A 96 9.29 -4.91 -0.34
CA LYS A 96 10.40 -5.14 -1.28
C LYS A 96 10.94 -6.57 -1.18
N GLN A 97 11.01 -7.13 0.02
CA GLN A 97 11.37 -8.53 0.21
C GLN A 97 10.30 -9.46 -0.40
N ALA A 98 9.02 -9.26 -0.09
CA ALA A 98 7.92 -10.04 -0.65
C ALA A 98 7.89 -9.99 -2.19
N ALA A 99 8.07 -8.81 -2.76
CA ALA A 99 8.18 -8.60 -4.20
C ALA A 99 9.34 -9.39 -4.82
N THR A 100 10.50 -9.39 -4.15
CA THR A 100 11.68 -10.16 -4.60
C THR A 100 11.42 -11.67 -4.53
N GLU A 101 10.86 -12.16 -3.41
CA GLU A 101 10.53 -13.58 -3.23
C GLU A 101 9.52 -14.10 -4.27
N LEU A 102 8.57 -13.24 -4.67
CA LEU A 102 7.53 -13.59 -5.64
C LEU A 102 7.89 -13.26 -7.09
N GLY A 103 9.04 -12.61 -7.35
CA GLY A 103 9.43 -12.17 -8.68
C GLY A 103 8.52 -11.09 -9.27
N ILE A 104 7.89 -10.26 -8.44
CA ILE A 104 6.94 -9.22 -8.85
C ILE A 104 7.57 -7.84 -8.64
N ALA A 105 7.74 -7.07 -9.71
CA ALA A 105 8.32 -5.75 -9.62
C ALA A 105 7.32 -4.73 -9.03
N ILE A 106 7.69 -4.12 -7.90
CA ILE A 106 6.92 -3.03 -7.27
C ILE A 106 7.74 -1.75 -7.13
N GLU A 107 7.05 -0.66 -6.85
CA GLU A 107 7.59 0.63 -6.45
C GLU A 107 6.92 1.09 -5.16
N TRP A 108 7.71 1.71 -4.28
CA TRP A 108 7.23 2.34 -3.06
C TRP A 108 7.31 3.86 -3.24
N GLY A 109 6.24 4.59 -2.88
CA GLY A 109 6.18 6.05 -3.00
C GLY A 109 7.24 6.77 -2.16
N GLY A 110 7.78 6.15 -1.12
CA GLY A 110 8.89 6.72 -0.36
C GLY A 110 10.24 6.72 -1.08
N ASP A 111 10.38 5.94 -2.16
CA ASP A 111 11.57 5.94 -3.02
C ASP A 111 11.51 7.03 -4.12
N TRP A 112 10.39 7.76 -4.26
CA TRP A 112 10.28 8.83 -5.25
C TRP A 112 11.25 9.98 -4.96
N LYS A 113 11.73 10.64 -6.03
CA LYS A 113 12.68 11.76 -5.93
C LYS A 113 12.04 13.00 -5.29
N THR A 114 10.77 13.24 -5.58
CA THR A 114 9.97 14.33 -5.04
C THR A 114 8.61 13.78 -4.61
N LEU A 115 7.91 14.50 -3.72
CA LEU A 115 6.56 14.14 -3.26
C LEU A 115 6.48 12.72 -2.69
N LYS A 116 7.47 12.37 -1.86
CA LYS A 116 7.55 11.05 -1.23
C LYS A 116 6.25 10.71 -0.50
N ASP A 117 5.76 9.51 -0.75
CA ASP A 117 4.49 9.01 -0.23
C ASP A 117 4.70 7.65 0.46
N GLY A 118 4.80 7.69 1.79
CA GLY A 118 5.09 6.51 2.61
C GLY A 118 4.00 5.43 2.53
N PRO A 119 2.70 5.79 2.61
CA PRO A 119 1.60 4.87 2.41
C PRO A 119 1.55 4.12 1.06
N HIS A 120 2.10 4.70 -0.01
CA HIS A 120 1.79 4.27 -1.37
C HIS A 120 2.69 3.16 -1.91
N PHE A 121 2.10 2.09 -2.45
CA PHE A 121 2.79 1.02 -3.16
C PHE A 121 2.09 0.71 -4.49
N GLN A 122 2.87 0.47 -5.55
CA GLN A 122 2.33 0.16 -6.87
C GLN A 122 3.15 -0.88 -7.64
N LEU A 123 2.51 -1.57 -8.58
CA LEU A 123 3.20 -2.42 -9.56
C LEU A 123 4.01 -1.54 -10.52
N LYS A 124 5.24 -1.97 -10.82
CA LYS A 124 6.04 -1.37 -11.91
C LYS A 124 5.47 -1.80 -13.27
N ARG A 125 5.52 -0.89 -14.24
CA ARG A 125 5.29 -1.22 -15.66
C ARG A 125 6.57 -1.71 -16.29
#